data_AF-A0A699IM43-F1
#
_entry.id   AF-A0A699IM43-F1
#
_cell.length_a   1.000
_cell.length_b   1.000
_cell.length_c   1.000
_cell.angle_alpha   90.00
_cell.angle_beta   90.00
_cell.angle_gamma   90.00
#
_symmetry.space_group_name_H-M   'P 1'
#
loop_
_entity.id
_entity.type
_entity.pdbx_description
1 polymer ?
#
loop_
_entity_poly.entity_id
_entity_poly.type
_entity_poly.pdbx_seq_one_letter_code
_entity_poly.pdbx_strand_id
1 'polypeptide(L)'
;MVAILEKGEFNTDFHPMVDFIAASPLRYALTIKPTVFVSHIRQFWSTARIETTDEGTHILATVDGIQRTVSEASLRRNLKLRDEDGIVSIPDTELFENLTLMGYNISQNQKLTFQKGQFSHQWKYLIHTIMQCLSPKSTGFNEFSSNIATALVCLATNRTYNFSKMIFDGMVKNVNNKVSKFLMYPRFLTKCLRMSQFVQISHTHQYVVPFHTKKLFTTLRVNSPSFSGRIVPLFDTMLIQQGEGSGTPTEPHHTPSPEVTSSIDLKLGSTLYMILS
;
A
#
# COMPACT_ATOMS: atom_id res chain seq x y z
N MET A 1 4.38 -2.94 4.68
CA MET A 1 3.90 -4.28 4.27
C MET A 1 3.97 -4.42 2.75
N VAL A 2 3.86 -5.62 2.20
CA VAL A 2 3.67 -5.91 0.77
C VAL A 2 2.35 -6.67 0.59
N ALA A 3 1.59 -6.32 -0.45
CA ALA A 3 0.35 -6.99 -0.76
C ALA A 3 0.61 -8.35 -1.45
N ILE A 4 -0.17 -9.36 -1.08
CA ILE A 4 -0.28 -10.61 -1.84
C ILE A 4 -1.56 -10.53 -2.66
N LEU A 5 -1.40 -10.60 -3.99
CA LEU A 5 -2.49 -10.57 -4.97
C LEU A 5 -2.68 -11.95 -5.61
N GLU A 6 -2.61 -12.99 -4.78
CA GLU A 6 -2.82 -14.38 -5.20
C GLU A 6 -4.26 -14.80 -4.93
N LYS A 7 -4.86 -15.46 -5.93
CA LYS A 7 -6.18 -16.06 -5.83
C LYS A 7 -6.05 -17.53 -5.43
N GLY A 8 -6.84 -17.94 -4.44
CA GLY A 8 -6.97 -19.33 -4.02
C GLY A 8 -8.37 -19.62 -3.49
N GLU A 9 -8.64 -20.89 -3.17
CA GLU A 9 -9.96 -21.33 -2.68
C GLU A 9 -10.37 -20.63 -1.38
N PHE A 10 -9.40 -20.27 -0.54
CA PHE A 10 -9.64 -19.64 0.76
C PHE A 10 -9.95 -18.14 0.70
N ASN A 11 -9.92 -17.50 -0.48
CA ASN A 11 -10.19 -16.06 -0.67
C ASN A 11 -11.04 -15.73 -1.90
N THR A 12 -11.85 -16.69 -2.37
CA THR A 12 -12.74 -16.57 -3.56
C THR A 12 -13.62 -15.34 -3.53
N ASP A 13 -14.19 -15.03 -2.37
CA ASP A 13 -14.98 -13.83 -2.15
C ASP A 13 -14.20 -12.55 -2.48
N PHE A 14 -12.88 -12.49 -2.26
CA PHE A 14 -12.02 -11.34 -2.55
C PHE A 14 -11.46 -11.29 -3.97
N HIS A 15 -11.69 -12.31 -4.81
CA HIS A 15 -11.13 -12.36 -6.17
C HIS A 15 -11.43 -11.13 -7.01
N PRO A 16 -12.66 -10.56 -7.04
CA PRO A 16 -12.93 -9.35 -7.81
C PRO A 16 -12.04 -8.17 -7.40
N MET A 17 -11.82 -7.97 -6.10
CA MET A 17 -10.95 -6.90 -5.62
C MET A 17 -9.47 -7.19 -5.87
N VAL A 18 -9.04 -8.45 -5.75
CA VAL A 18 -7.68 -8.86 -6.09
C VAL A 18 -7.39 -8.59 -7.57
N ASP A 19 -8.33 -8.95 -8.44
CA ASP A 19 -8.24 -8.71 -9.88
C ASP A 19 -8.17 -7.21 -10.16
N PHE A 20 -9.08 -6.42 -9.61
CA PHE A 20 -9.05 -4.94 -9.71
C PHE A 20 -7.68 -4.36 -9.33
N ILE A 21 -7.16 -4.72 -8.14
CA ILE A 21 -5.86 -4.22 -7.68
C ILE A 21 -4.74 -4.67 -8.61
N ALA A 22 -4.78 -5.91 -9.10
CA ALA A 22 -3.77 -6.47 -9.99
C ALA A 22 -3.75 -5.79 -11.38
N ALA A 23 -4.88 -5.32 -11.88
CA ALA A 23 -4.95 -4.53 -13.11
C ALA A 23 -4.65 -3.05 -12.89
N SER A 24 -4.76 -2.55 -11.65
CA SER A 24 -4.55 -1.15 -11.35
C SER A 24 -3.08 -0.71 -11.50
N PRO A 25 -2.80 0.58 -11.75
CA PRO A 25 -1.47 1.15 -11.66
C PRO A 25 -0.79 0.98 -10.29
N LEU A 26 -1.54 0.65 -9.24
CA LEU A 26 -1.01 0.44 -7.89
C LEU A 26 -0.26 -0.89 -7.72
N ARG A 27 -0.53 -1.89 -8.58
CA ARG A 27 0.00 -3.25 -8.44
C ARG A 27 1.49 -3.25 -8.11
N TYR A 28 2.30 -2.50 -8.85
CA TYR A 28 3.74 -2.49 -8.65
C TYR A 28 4.15 -1.91 -7.29
N ALA A 29 3.60 -0.76 -6.88
CA ALA A 29 3.91 -0.15 -5.60
C ALA A 29 3.46 -1.03 -4.40
N LEU A 30 2.33 -1.74 -4.57
CA LEU A 30 1.79 -2.65 -3.57
C LEU A 30 2.61 -3.93 -3.41
N THR A 31 3.18 -4.45 -4.51
CA THR A 31 3.83 -5.77 -4.54
C THR A 31 5.37 -5.72 -4.51
N ILE A 32 5.99 -4.57 -4.72
CA ILE A 32 7.46 -4.47 -4.74
C ILE A 32 8.09 -4.84 -3.40
N LYS A 33 9.01 -5.81 -3.46
CA LYS A 33 9.73 -6.39 -2.31
C LYS A 33 11.25 -6.34 -2.55
N PRO A 34 11.89 -5.16 -2.42
CA PRO A 34 13.34 -5.06 -2.55
C PRO A 34 14.04 -5.57 -1.28
N THR A 35 15.31 -5.95 -1.38
CA THR A 35 16.16 -6.23 -0.21
C THR A 35 16.43 -4.95 0.55
N VAL A 36 15.92 -4.84 1.77
CA VAL A 36 16.06 -3.64 2.60
C VAL A 36 17.24 -3.82 3.56
N PHE A 37 18.18 -2.88 3.52
CA PHE A 37 19.27 -2.77 4.49
C PHE A 37 18.91 -1.72 5.55
N VAL A 38 18.82 -2.14 6.82
CA VAL A 38 18.38 -1.26 7.92
C VAL A 38 19.34 -0.08 8.12
N SER A 39 20.64 -0.30 7.90
CA SER A 39 21.68 0.74 7.97
C SER A 39 21.39 1.90 7.03
N HIS A 40 21.08 1.62 5.76
CA HIS A 40 20.78 2.67 4.77
C HIS A 40 19.54 3.47 5.13
N ILE A 41 18.49 2.80 5.61
CA ILE A 41 17.26 3.48 6.02
C ILE A 41 17.54 4.37 7.23
N ARG A 42 18.34 3.91 8.20
CA ARG A 42 18.75 4.73 9.35
C ARG A 42 19.58 5.95 8.95
N GLN A 43 20.58 5.77 8.07
CA GLN A 43 21.40 6.88 7.56
C GLN A 43 20.54 7.91 6.80
N PHE A 44 19.61 7.43 5.96
CA PHE A 44 18.68 8.31 5.26
C PHE A 44 17.91 9.19 6.25
N TRP A 45 17.22 8.58 7.22
CA TRP A 45 16.39 9.34 8.18
C TRP A 45 17.21 10.19 9.17
N SER A 46 18.44 9.77 9.52
CA SER A 46 19.30 10.56 10.42
C SER A 46 19.76 11.86 9.75
N THR A 47 20.03 11.84 8.46
CA THR A 47 20.55 12.97 7.67
C THR A 47 19.50 13.70 6.84
N ALA A 48 18.27 13.17 6.78
CA ALA A 48 17.17 13.75 6.02
C ALA A 48 16.88 15.19 6.45
N ARG A 49 16.80 16.08 5.46
CA ARG A 49 16.37 17.47 5.59
C ARG A 49 15.46 17.85 4.43
N ILE A 50 14.55 18.77 4.68
CA ILE A 50 13.66 19.32 3.65
C ILE A 50 14.36 20.51 3.01
N GLU A 51 14.28 20.57 1.68
CA GLU A 51 14.73 21.70 0.88
C GLU A 51 13.59 22.12 -0.05
N THR A 52 13.34 23.42 -0.12
CA THR A 52 12.36 23.99 -1.05
C THR A 52 13.11 24.89 -2.01
N THR A 53 12.93 24.63 -3.30
CA THR A 53 13.49 25.39 -4.41
C THR A 53 12.36 25.88 -5.30
N ASP A 54 12.67 26.65 -6.34
CA ASP A 54 11.70 27.07 -7.35
C ASP A 54 11.08 25.87 -8.11
N GLU A 55 11.78 24.73 -8.14
CA GLU A 55 11.31 23.47 -8.75
C GLU A 55 10.40 22.65 -7.82
N GLY A 56 10.25 23.07 -6.56
CA GLY A 56 9.40 22.44 -5.55
C GLY A 56 10.16 21.95 -4.32
N THR A 57 9.47 21.13 -3.52
CA THR A 57 9.99 20.58 -2.26
C THR A 57 10.63 19.22 -2.48
N HIS A 58 11.81 19.02 -1.88
CA HIS A 58 12.58 17.79 -1.94
C HIS A 58 13.09 17.39 -0.55
N ILE A 59 13.36 16.10 -0.37
CA ILE A 59 14.07 15.59 0.81
C ILE A 59 15.48 15.20 0.38
N LEU A 60 16.47 15.86 0.96
CA LEU A 60 17.88 15.52 0.82
C LEU A 60 18.34 14.65 1.98
N ALA A 61 19.13 13.63 1.71
CA ALA A 61 19.79 12.81 2.73
C ALA A 61 21.13 12.29 2.22
N THR A 62 22.01 11.84 3.12
CA THR A 62 23.27 11.18 2.79
C THR A 62 23.18 9.71 3.19
N VAL A 63 23.44 8.81 2.24
CA VAL A 63 23.48 7.36 2.45
C VAL A 63 24.77 6.83 1.84
N ASP A 64 25.59 6.16 2.65
CA ASP A 64 26.94 5.68 2.30
C ASP A 64 27.82 6.78 1.69
N GLY A 65 27.79 7.96 2.31
CA GLY A 65 28.55 9.14 1.84
C GLY A 65 28.01 9.79 0.56
N ILE A 66 26.98 9.21 -0.08
CA ILE A 66 26.39 9.72 -1.32
C ILE A 66 25.14 10.53 -1.00
N GLN A 67 25.05 11.75 -1.51
CA GLN A 67 23.86 12.57 -1.41
C GLN A 67 22.74 11.98 -2.28
N ARG A 68 21.54 11.91 -1.71
CA ARG A 68 20.33 11.35 -2.30
C ARG A 68 19.18 12.34 -2.15
N THR A 69 18.37 12.43 -3.20
CA THR A 69 17.21 13.31 -3.26
C THR A 69 15.96 12.47 -3.48
N VAL A 70 14.91 12.75 -2.70
CA VAL A 70 13.57 12.21 -2.91
C VAL A 70 12.61 13.37 -3.18
N SER A 71 11.88 13.27 -4.27
CA SER A 71 10.79 14.17 -4.66
C SER A 71 9.53 13.37 -4.97
N GLU A 72 8.38 14.04 -5.03
CA GLU A 72 7.13 13.45 -5.51
C GLU A 72 7.31 12.78 -6.90
N ALA A 73 7.92 13.50 -7.85
CA ALA A 73 8.17 12.98 -9.20
C ALA A 73 9.10 11.75 -9.21
N SER A 74 10.10 11.73 -8.31
CA SER A 74 10.99 10.57 -8.18
C SER A 74 10.27 9.34 -7.62
N LEU A 75 9.35 9.53 -6.65
CA LEU A 75 8.52 8.46 -6.09
C LEU A 75 7.60 7.91 -7.18
N ARG A 76 6.91 8.81 -7.89
CA ARG A 76 6.03 8.48 -9.02
C ARG A 76 6.71 7.56 -10.04
N ARG A 77 7.86 8.00 -10.53
CA ARG A 77 8.66 7.27 -11.52
C ARG A 77 9.14 5.91 -11.00
N ASN A 78 9.72 5.86 -9.81
CA ASN A 78 10.33 4.64 -9.29
C ASN A 78 9.29 3.61 -8.81
N LEU A 79 8.11 4.07 -8.37
CA LEU A 79 6.97 3.25 -7.95
C LEU A 79 5.97 3.00 -9.09
N LYS A 80 6.26 3.49 -10.31
CA LYS A 80 5.40 3.34 -11.49
C LYS A 80 3.95 3.80 -11.26
N LEU A 81 3.78 4.77 -10.37
CA LEU A 81 2.49 5.38 -10.10
C LEU A 81 2.19 6.31 -11.29
N ARG A 82 1.06 6.11 -11.96
CA ARG A 82 0.64 6.92 -13.12
C ARG A 82 -0.28 8.04 -12.64
N ASP A 83 0.21 8.85 -11.71
CA ASP A 83 -0.61 9.75 -10.89
C ASP A 83 -0.17 11.21 -10.94
N GLU A 84 0.46 11.61 -12.04
CA GLU A 84 0.68 13.01 -12.37
C GLU A 84 -0.65 13.75 -12.41
N ASP A 85 -0.68 14.94 -11.80
CA ASP A 85 -1.87 15.78 -11.65
C ASP A 85 -3.10 15.07 -11.02
N GLY A 86 -2.85 13.96 -10.32
CA GLY A 86 -3.89 13.24 -9.61
C GLY A 86 -4.51 14.06 -8.48
N ILE A 87 -5.73 13.71 -8.13
CA ILE A 87 -6.50 14.35 -7.05
C ILE A 87 -5.82 14.09 -5.71
N VAL A 88 -5.73 15.13 -4.88
CA VAL A 88 -5.15 15.06 -3.52
C VAL A 88 -6.25 15.02 -2.45
N SER A 89 -7.34 15.75 -2.70
CA SER A 89 -8.52 15.87 -1.85
C SER A 89 -9.74 16.20 -2.72
N ILE A 90 -10.93 15.77 -2.28
CA ILE A 90 -12.23 16.18 -2.83
C ILE A 90 -13.04 16.91 -1.74
N PRO A 91 -14.06 17.71 -2.09
CA PRO A 91 -14.95 18.34 -1.10
C PRO A 91 -15.58 17.32 -0.15
N ASP A 92 -15.76 17.69 1.11
CA ASP A 92 -16.31 16.80 2.15
C ASP A 92 -17.70 16.26 1.78
N THR A 93 -18.54 17.08 1.13
CA THR A 93 -19.86 16.67 0.64
C THR A 93 -19.74 15.54 -0.38
N GLU A 94 -18.90 15.71 -1.39
CA GLU A 94 -18.62 14.70 -2.42
C GLU A 94 -18.03 13.43 -1.80
N LEU A 95 -17.13 13.57 -0.82
CA LEU A 95 -16.55 12.46 -0.09
C LEU A 95 -17.62 11.65 0.64
N PHE A 96 -18.47 12.29 1.44
CA PHE A 96 -19.50 11.62 2.23
C PHE A 96 -20.58 10.97 1.36
N GLU A 97 -20.98 11.61 0.27
CA GLU A 97 -21.91 11.04 -0.71
C GLU A 97 -21.35 9.74 -1.31
N ASN A 98 -20.11 9.76 -1.81
CA ASN A 98 -19.50 8.59 -2.40
C ASN A 98 -19.25 7.45 -1.38
N LEU A 99 -18.85 7.76 -0.15
CA LEU A 99 -18.72 6.74 0.89
C LEU A 99 -20.08 6.10 1.24
N THR A 100 -21.16 6.90 1.24
CA THR A 100 -22.53 6.39 1.44
C THR A 100 -22.95 5.45 0.30
N LEU A 101 -22.59 5.77 -0.95
CA LEU A 101 -22.79 4.88 -2.10
C LEU A 101 -22.06 3.55 -1.95
N MET A 102 -20.89 3.53 -1.30
CA MET A 102 -20.13 2.32 -0.97
C MET A 102 -20.65 1.56 0.26
N GLY A 103 -21.74 2.05 0.88
CA GLY A 103 -22.39 1.41 2.03
C GLY A 103 -21.87 1.85 3.39
N TYR A 104 -21.10 2.93 3.47
CA TYR A 104 -20.71 3.52 4.75
C TYR A 104 -21.86 4.33 5.37
N ASN A 105 -22.01 4.29 6.69
CA ASN A 105 -23.04 5.06 7.38
C ASN A 105 -22.44 6.38 7.90
N ILE A 106 -22.77 7.49 7.25
CA ILE A 106 -22.32 8.82 7.69
C ILE A 106 -23.20 9.29 8.85
N SER A 107 -22.59 9.65 9.98
CA SER A 107 -23.28 10.25 11.12
C SER A 107 -23.44 11.76 10.96
N GLN A 108 -24.45 12.35 11.62
CA GLN A 108 -24.49 13.80 11.83
C GLN A 108 -23.22 14.22 12.61
N ASN A 109 -22.48 15.21 12.09
CA ASN A 109 -21.17 15.65 12.60
C ASN A 109 -20.00 14.65 12.44
N GLN A 110 -20.03 13.82 11.39
CA GLN A 110 -18.93 12.91 11.06
C GLN A 110 -17.58 13.66 10.98
N LYS A 111 -16.62 13.23 11.80
CA LYS A 111 -15.22 13.68 11.70
C LYS A 111 -14.55 13.05 10.47
N LEU A 112 -13.50 13.68 9.95
CA LEU A 112 -12.67 13.20 8.83
C LEU A 112 -11.75 12.00 9.16
N THR A 113 -12.20 11.16 10.10
CA THR A 113 -11.63 9.86 10.46
C THR A 113 -12.74 8.82 10.37
N PHE A 114 -12.48 7.74 9.64
CA PHE A 114 -13.46 6.74 9.25
C PHE A 114 -13.08 5.36 9.78
N GLN A 115 -14.07 4.48 9.92
CA GLN A 115 -13.89 3.14 10.48
C GLN A 115 -14.12 2.08 9.40
N LYS A 116 -13.07 1.40 8.92
CA LYS A 116 -13.21 0.45 7.81
C LYS A 116 -14.13 -0.73 8.13
N GLY A 117 -14.32 -1.06 9.41
CA GLY A 117 -15.25 -2.08 9.88
C GLY A 117 -16.70 -1.87 9.46
N GLN A 118 -17.09 -0.64 9.08
CA GLN A 118 -18.43 -0.33 8.56
C GLN A 118 -18.65 -0.72 7.09
N PHE A 119 -17.61 -1.15 6.37
CA PHE A 119 -17.77 -1.59 4.99
C PHE A 119 -17.92 -3.11 4.88
N SER A 120 -18.36 -3.58 3.71
CA SER A 120 -18.26 -5.00 3.35
C SER A 120 -16.79 -5.47 3.30
N HIS A 121 -16.58 -6.79 3.35
CA HIS A 121 -15.22 -7.36 3.38
C HIS A 121 -14.38 -6.97 2.15
N GLN A 122 -14.98 -6.78 0.97
CA GLN A 122 -14.26 -6.31 -0.23
C GLN A 122 -13.61 -4.96 -0.03
N TRP A 123 -14.41 -3.97 0.37
CA TRP A 123 -13.96 -2.61 0.63
C TRP A 123 -12.99 -2.55 1.81
N LYS A 124 -13.24 -3.34 2.87
CA LYS A 124 -12.29 -3.54 3.98
C LYS A 124 -10.92 -3.98 3.48
N TYR A 125 -10.86 -4.92 2.52
CA TYR A 125 -9.60 -5.42 1.96
C TYR A 125 -8.85 -4.35 1.16
N LEU A 126 -9.54 -3.58 0.31
CA LEU A 126 -8.91 -2.47 -0.42
C LEU A 126 -8.35 -1.41 0.52
N ILE A 127 -9.17 -0.94 1.46
CA ILE A 127 -8.76 0.07 2.47
C ILE A 127 -7.55 -0.45 3.26
N HIS A 128 -7.63 -1.68 3.77
CA HIS A 128 -6.55 -2.29 4.53
C HIS A 128 -5.25 -2.41 3.71
N THR A 129 -5.35 -2.82 2.44
CA THR A 129 -4.21 -2.97 1.54
C THR A 129 -3.52 -1.64 1.28
N ILE A 130 -4.29 -0.59 0.94
CA ILE A 130 -3.75 0.77 0.73
C ILE A 130 -3.10 1.28 2.00
N MET A 131 -3.78 1.17 3.15
CA MET A 131 -3.24 1.62 4.43
C MET A 131 -1.91 0.94 4.78
N GLN A 132 -1.83 -0.38 4.69
CA GLN A 132 -0.65 -1.13 5.14
C GLN A 132 0.54 -1.05 4.17
N CYS A 133 0.26 -0.81 2.89
CA CYS A 133 1.27 -0.82 1.84
C CYS A 133 1.71 0.59 1.41
N LEU A 134 0.82 1.59 1.46
CA LEU A 134 1.07 2.92 0.87
C LEU A 134 0.95 4.08 1.86
N SER A 135 0.32 3.92 3.04
CA SER A 135 0.09 5.01 3.99
C SER A 135 1.28 5.25 4.95
N PRO A 136 1.51 6.49 5.41
CA PRO A 136 2.68 6.80 6.24
C PRO A 136 2.60 6.26 7.67
N LYS A 137 1.42 5.84 8.14
CA LYS A 137 1.14 5.12 9.40
C LYS A 137 -0.37 5.01 9.56
N SER A 138 -0.90 3.90 10.06
CA SER A 138 -2.31 3.82 10.49
C SER A 138 -2.43 4.05 11.99
N THR A 139 -3.25 5.01 12.42
CA THR A 139 -3.50 5.32 13.84
C THR A 139 -4.37 4.28 14.57
N GLY A 140 -4.77 3.20 13.91
CA GLY A 140 -5.43 2.06 14.52
C GLY A 140 -5.70 0.97 13.49
N PHE A 141 -5.99 -0.25 13.93
CA PHE A 141 -6.33 -1.33 13.00
C PHE A 141 -7.60 -1.01 12.21
N ASN A 142 -8.55 -0.25 12.76
CA ASN A 142 -9.84 -0.01 12.13
C ASN A 142 -9.97 1.38 11.48
N GLU A 143 -9.17 2.35 11.91
CA GLU A 143 -9.30 3.75 11.53
C GLU A 143 -8.53 4.11 10.27
N PHE A 144 -9.12 4.92 9.40
CA PHE A 144 -8.47 5.52 8.24
C PHE A 144 -8.85 6.99 8.06
N SER A 145 -7.95 7.75 7.46
CA SER A 145 -8.04 9.20 7.29
C SER A 145 -8.70 9.61 5.96
N SER A 146 -9.06 10.88 5.83
CA SER A 146 -9.70 11.46 4.64
C SER A 146 -8.91 11.32 3.34
N ASN A 147 -7.58 11.29 3.38
CA ASN A 147 -6.75 11.00 2.20
C ASN A 147 -6.95 9.56 1.69
N ILE A 148 -7.06 8.57 2.58
CA ILE A 148 -7.37 7.18 2.23
C ILE A 148 -8.82 7.07 1.72
N ALA A 149 -9.74 7.82 2.33
CA ALA A 149 -11.12 7.90 1.85
C ALA A 149 -11.20 8.52 0.44
N THR A 150 -10.47 9.61 0.18
CA THR A 150 -10.39 10.24 -1.15
C THR A 150 -9.79 9.28 -2.17
N ALA A 151 -8.72 8.57 -1.81
CA ALA A 151 -8.11 7.54 -2.66
C ALA A 151 -9.11 6.43 -3.01
N LEU A 152 -9.91 5.99 -2.04
CA LEU A 152 -10.97 5.00 -2.24
C LEU A 152 -12.01 5.50 -3.23
N VAL A 153 -12.51 6.73 -3.05
CA VAL A 153 -13.49 7.36 -3.97
C VAL A 153 -12.91 7.49 -5.38
N CYS A 154 -11.66 7.95 -5.51
CA CYS A 154 -11.01 8.08 -6.80
C CYS A 154 -10.89 6.73 -7.51
N LEU A 155 -10.41 5.69 -6.82
CA LEU A 155 -10.30 4.33 -7.36
C LEU A 155 -11.67 3.78 -7.80
N ALA A 156 -12.71 3.97 -6.99
CA ALA A 156 -14.04 3.49 -7.29
C ALA A 156 -14.71 4.26 -8.44
N THR A 157 -14.37 5.53 -8.64
CA THR A 157 -14.95 6.38 -9.70
C THR A 157 -14.07 6.49 -10.94
N ASN A 158 -13.03 5.65 -11.05
CA ASN A 158 -12.04 5.68 -12.13
C ASN A 158 -11.36 7.05 -12.32
N ARG A 159 -11.14 7.77 -11.22
CA ARG A 159 -10.36 9.01 -11.17
C ARG A 159 -8.97 8.74 -10.63
N THR A 160 -7.99 9.50 -11.10
CA THR A 160 -6.60 9.36 -10.66
C THR A 160 -6.40 10.05 -9.31
N TYR A 161 -5.98 9.29 -8.29
CA TYR A 161 -5.52 9.84 -7.01
C TYR A 161 -4.00 9.96 -6.99
N ASN A 162 -3.47 11.04 -6.44
CA ASN A 162 -2.03 11.27 -6.33
C ASN A 162 -1.42 10.55 -5.11
N PHE A 163 -1.15 9.25 -5.26
CA PHE A 163 -0.48 8.44 -4.25
C PHE A 163 0.96 8.89 -4.01
N SER A 164 1.66 9.33 -5.06
CA SER A 164 3.02 9.85 -4.98
C SER A 164 3.11 11.01 -3.99
N LYS A 165 2.17 11.96 -4.06
CA LYS A 165 2.07 13.09 -3.14
C LYS A 165 1.68 12.65 -1.73
N MET A 166 0.71 11.75 -1.59
CA MET A 166 0.33 11.21 -0.27
C MET A 166 1.54 10.56 0.45
N ILE A 167 2.35 9.79 -0.27
CA ILE A 167 3.56 9.17 0.25
C ILE A 167 4.59 10.24 0.62
N PHE A 168 4.85 11.18 -0.29
CA PHE A 168 5.83 12.25 -0.10
C PHE A 168 5.50 13.15 1.10
N ASP A 169 4.26 13.61 1.21
CA ASP A 169 3.78 14.43 2.33
C ASP A 169 3.94 13.68 3.66
N GLY A 170 3.72 12.35 3.65
CA GLY A 170 4.01 11.48 4.78
C GLY A 170 5.49 11.46 5.17
N MET A 171 6.39 11.40 4.19
CA MET A 171 7.84 11.46 4.42
C MET A 171 8.27 12.82 4.96
N VAL A 172 7.76 13.92 4.41
CA VAL A 172 8.02 15.30 4.88
C VAL A 172 7.59 15.45 6.35
N LYS A 173 6.39 14.99 6.71
CA LYS A 173 5.92 14.96 8.10
C LYS A 173 6.84 14.17 9.01
N ASN A 174 7.40 13.06 8.53
CA ASN A 174 8.34 12.25 9.31
C ASN A 174 9.68 12.98 9.54
N VAL A 175 10.21 13.70 8.55
CA VAL A 175 11.43 14.51 8.71
C VAL A 175 11.25 15.57 9.79
N ASN A 176 10.09 16.21 9.84
CA ASN A 176 9.76 17.24 10.82
C ASN A 176 9.45 16.68 12.22
N ASN A 177 9.33 15.37 12.39
CA ASN A 177 9.02 14.76 13.68
C ASN A 177 10.29 14.73 14.57
N LYS A 178 10.30 15.58 15.59
CA LYS A 178 11.43 15.73 16.53
C LYS A 178 11.47 14.67 17.65
N VAL A 179 10.36 13.95 17.88
CA VAL A 179 10.21 13.03 19.03
C VAL A 179 10.66 11.61 18.69
N SER A 180 10.35 11.14 17.49
CA SER A 180 10.85 9.84 17.00
C SER A 180 11.01 9.86 15.49
N LYS A 181 12.24 9.62 15.02
CA LYS A 181 12.52 9.40 13.60
C LYS A 181 12.14 7.98 13.24
N PHE A 182 10.89 7.78 12.85
CA PHE A 182 10.41 6.47 12.44
C PHE A 182 11.06 6.04 11.12
N LEU A 183 11.38 4.74 10.98
CA LEU A 183 11.91 4.19 9.73
C LEU A 183 10.78 4.00 8.70
N MET A 184 10.25 5.11 8.20
CA MET A 184 9.11 5.13 7.28
C MET A 184 9.50 4.64 5.88
N TYR A 185 8.57 3.98 5.19
CA TYR A 185 8.70 3.52 3.80
C TYR A 185 10.05 2.88 3.40
N PRO A 186 10.56 1.89 4.16
CA PRO A 186 11.88 1.30 3.89
C PRO A 186 11.99 0.71 2.47
N ARG A 187 10.90 0.12 1.95
CA ARG A 187 10.86 -0.46 0.59
C ARG A 187 10.96 0.62 -0.50
N PHE A 188 10.24 1.72 -0.33
CA PHE A 188 10.21 2.78 -1.33
C PHE A 188 11.53 3.53 -1.34
N LEU A 189 12.10 3.82 -0.17
CA LEU A 189 13.45 4.40 -0.05
C LEU A 189 14.50 3.52 -0.73
N THR A 190 14.51 2.22 -0.40
CA THR A 190 15.43 1.25 -1.01
C THR A 190 15.34 1.28 -2.53
N LYS A 191 14.10 1.29 -3.06
CA LYS A 191 13.87 1.27 -4.50
C LYS A 191 14.24 2.60 -5.17
N CYS A 192 13.75 3.72 -4.64
CA CYS A 192 13.92 5.05 -5.24
C CYS A 192 15.37 5.49 -5.23
N LEU A 193 16.12 5.15 -4.17
CA LEU A 193 17.52 5.52 -4.02
C LEU A 193 18.49 4.47 -4.57
N ARG A 194 17.97 3.43 -5.24
CA ARG A 194 18.73 2.31 -5.82
C ARG A 194 19.74 1.72 -4.83
N MET A 195 19.34 1.60 -3.56
CA MET A 195 20.25 1.24 -2.47
C MET A 195 20.82 -0.17 -2.58
N SER A 196 20.21 -1.03 -3.41
CA SER A 196 20.73 -2.37 -3.72
C SER A 196 21.98 -2.36 -4.59
N GLN A 197 22.36 -1.21 -5.16
CA GLN A 197 23.54 -1.04 -6.01
C GLN A 197 24.76 -0.52 -5.21
N PHE A 198 24.63 -0.29 -3.90
CA PHE A 198 25.76 0.07 -3.07
C PHE A 198 26.69 -1.15 -2.91
N VAL A 199 27.95 -0.97 -3.29
CA VAL A 199 28.95 -2.06 -3.38
C VAL A 199 29.74 -2.21 -2.06
N GLN A 200 29.66 -1.27 -1.13
CA GLN A 200 30.81 -0.97 -0.27
C GLN A 200 30.72 -1.26 1.23
N ILE A 201 29.64 -1.86 1.76
CA ILE A 201 29.65 -2.27 3.16
C ILE A 201 29.04 -3.66 3.33
N SER A 202 29.72 -4.51 4.08
CA SER A 202 29.21 -5.80 4.56
C SER A 202 28.03 -5.57 5.51
N HIS A 203 26.85 -5.29 4.96
CA HIS A 203 25.65 -5.10 5.75
C HIS A 203 25.16 -6.44 6.28
N THR A 204 25.34 -6.66 7.57
CA THR A 204 25.00 -7.92 8.24
C THR A 204 23.51 -8.06 8.57
N HIS A 205 22.72 -7.00 8.47
CA HIS A 205 21.32 -7.01 8.89
C HIS A 205 20.34 -6.57 7.79
N GLN A 206 19.68 -7.58 7.20
CA GLN A 206 18.58 -7.39 6.25
C GLN A 206 17.25 -7.32 6.97
N TYR A 207 16.37 -6.43 6.53
CA TYR A 207 15.00 -6.36 7.03
C TYR A 207 14.08 -7.23 6.17
N VAL A 208 13.47 -8.23 6.78
CA VAL A 208 12.43 -9.03 6.13
C VAL A 208 11.16 -8.20 6.02
N VAL A 209 10.83 -7.84 4.80
CA VAL A 209 9.62 -7.10 4.49
C VAL A 209 8.39 -7.95 4.82
N PRO A 210 7.49 -7.50 5.71
CA PRO A 210 6.28 -8.23 6.04
C PRO A 210 5.28 -8.18 4.89
N PHE A 211 4.49 -9.23 4.75
CA PHE A 211 3.46 -9.37 3.72
C PHE A 211 2.13 -9.82 4.33
N HIS A 212 1.03 -9.61 3.60
CA HIS A 212 -0.29 -10.07 4.02
C HIS A 212 -0.36 -11.60 4.10
N THR A 213 -0.86 -12.16 5.20
CA THR A 213 -0.99 -13.61 5.38
C THR A 213 -2.40 -14.09 5.05
N LYS A 214 -2.60 -15.41 4.87
CA LYS A 214 -3.94 -16.01 4.71
C LYS A 214 -4.91 -15.60 5.84
N LYS A 215 -4.38 -15.42 7.07
CA LYS A 215 -5.14 -14.97 8.25
C LYS A 215 -5.82 -13.61 8.03
N LEU A 216 -5.27 -12.75 7.17
CA LEU A 216 -5.88 -11.47 6.84
C LEU A 216 -7.30 -11.63 6.31
N PHE A 217 -7.53 -12.52 5.34
CA PHE A 217 -8.84 -12.72 4.73
C PHE A 217 -9.87 -13.17 5.78
N THR A 218 -9.48 -14.10 6.65
CA THR A 218 -10.33 -14.52 7.78
C THR A 218 -10.67 -13.34 8.70
N THR A 219 -9.69 -12.51 9.06
CA THR A 219 -9.93 -11.33 9.91
C THR A 219 -10.85 -10.31 9.23
N LEU A 220 -10.69 -10.07 7.93
CA LEU A 220 -11.49 -9.08 7.20
C LEU A 220 -12.93 -9.54 6.92
N ARG A 221 -13.21 -10.86 6.93
CA ARG A 221 -14.58 -11.39 6.87
C ARG A 221 -15.40 -11.09 8.11
N VAL A 222 -14.76 -10.97 9.27
CA VAL A 222 -15.47 -10.67 10.52
C VAL A 222 -16.18 -9.32 10.40
N ASN A 223 -17.49 -9.34 10.62
CA ASN A 223 -18.30 -8.12 10.62
C ASN A 223 -18.08 -7.36 11.92
N SER A 224 -17.87 -6.05 11.80
CA SER A 224 -17.82 -5.17 12.97
C SER A 224 -19.25 -4.99 13.50
N PRO A 225 -19.44 -4.78 14.82
CA PRO A 225 -20.73 -4.31 15.34
C PRO A 225 -21.24 -3.02 14.69
N SER A 226 -20.34 -2.22 14.11
CA SER A 226 -20.67 -0.99 13.38
C SER A 226 -21.09 -1.22 11.92
N PHE A 227 -21.02 -2.45 11.42
CA PHE A 227 -21.45 -2.79 10.06
C PHE A 227 -22.97 -2.89 9.99
N SER A 228 -23.62 -2.10 9.13
CA SER A 228 -25.08 -2.12 8.97
C SER A 228 -25.62 -3.38 8.26
N GLY A 229 -24.75 -4.27 7.80
CA GLY A 229 -25.14 -5.44 7.00
C GLY A 229 -25.39 -5.11 5.52
N ARG A 230 -25.36 -3.83 5.11
CA ARG A 230 -25.51 -3.43 3.72
C ARG A 230 -24.28 -3.84 2.92
N ILE A 231 -24.43 -4.87 2.09
CA ILE A 231 -23.38 -5.31 1.16
C ILE A 231 -23.59 -4.57 -0.16
N VAL A 232 -22.68 -3.63 -0.45
CA VAL A 232 -22.62 -2.96 -1.76
C VAL A 232 -21.59 -3.69 -2.64
N PRO A 233 -21.97 -4.15 -3.85
CA PRO A 233 -21.03 -4.68 -4.83
C PRO A 233 -19.94 -3.68 -5.20
N LEU A 234 -18.88 -4.15 -5.87
CA LEU A 234 -17.92 -3.24 -6.50
C LEU A 234 -18.62 -2.45 -7.62
N PHE A 235 -18.20 -1.21 -7.81
CA PHE A 235 -18.72 -0.38 -8.91
C PHE A 235 -18.25 -0.94 -10.25
N ASP A 236 -19.02 -0.73 -11.32
CA ASP A 236 -18.73 -1.27 -12.66
C ASP A 236 -17.34 -0.87 -13.18
N THR A 237 -16.91 0.34 -12.84
CA THR A 237 -15.56 0.89 -13.08
C THR A 237 -14.43 0.06 -12.45
N MET A 238 -14.72 -0.74 -11.42
CA MET A 238 -13.76 -1.59 -10.73
C MET A 238 -13.81 -3.05 -11.21
N LEU A 239 -14.82 -3.42 -11.99
CA LEU A 239 -14.96 -4.77 -12.53
C LEU A 239 -14.13 -4.89 -13.80
N ILE A 240 -13.25 -5.90 -13.84
CA ILE A 240 -12.50 -6.20 -15.06
C ILE A 240 -13.42 -6.95 -16.01
N GLN A 241 -13.78 -6.30 -17.13
CA GLN A 241 -14.42 -7.01 -18.24
C GLN A 241 -13.41 -8.01 -18.82
N GLN A 242 -13.64 -9.30 -18.59
CA GLN A 242 -12.95 -10.33 -19.37
C GLN A 242 -13.54 -10.26 -20.79
N GLY A 243 -12.77 -9.73 -21.74
CA GLY A 243 -13.16 -9.78 -23.15
C GLY A 243 -13.26 -11.23 -23.61
N GLU A 244 -14.40 -11.59 -24.18
CA GLU A 244 -14.57 -12.83 -24.94
C GLU A 244 -13.67 -12.82 -26.20
N GLY A 245 -12.93 -13.92 -26.39
CA GLY A 245 -12.53 -14.41 -27.71
C GLY A 245 -11.21 -13.88 -28.30
N SER A 246 -10.14 -14.68 -28.18
CA SER A 246 -9.16 -14.84 -29.27
C SER A 246 -8.32 -16.11 -29.08
N GLY A 247 -8.63 -17.10 -29.93
CA GLY A 247 -7.93 -18.34 -30.27
C GLY A 247 -6.59 -18.70 -29.62
N THR A 248 -6.58 -19.88 -29.01
CA THR A 248 -5.39 -20.69 -28.73
C THR A 248 -4.63 -21.06 -30.02
N PRO A 249 -3.28 -21.02 -29.98
CA PRO A 249 -2.46 -22.00 -30.68
C PRO A 249 -1.93 -23.02 -29.67
N THR A 250 -2.29 -24.27 -29.88
CA THR A 250 -1.84 -25.45 -29.15
C THR A 250 -0.36 -25.72 -29.40
N GLU A 251 0.42 -26.03 -28.37
CA GLU A 251 1.64 -26.85 -28.48
C GLU A 251 2.01 -27.46 -27.10
N PRO A 252 2.85 -28.52 -27.05
CA PRO A 252 2.41 -29.81 -26.55
C PRO A 252 2.98 -30.21 -25.18
N HIS A 253 2.37 -31.27 -24.65
CA HIS A 253 2.61 -31.89 -23.35
C HIS A 253 4.07 -32.26 -23.04
N HIS A 254 4.47 -32.02 -21.79
CA HIS A 254 5.52 -32.78 -21.11
C HIS A 254 5.10 -33.19 -19.68
N THR A 255 5.41 -34.45 -19.38
CA THR A 255 5.04 -35.31 -18.24
C THR A 255 5.83 -34.98 -16.95
N PRO A 256 5.28 -35.20 -15.73
CA PRO A 256 5.88 -34.75 -14.46
C PRO A 256 6.82 -35.78 -13.81
N SER A 257 7.68 -35.33 -12.89
CA SER A 257 8.50 -36.18 -11.99
C SER A 257 8.57 -35.56 -10.58
N PRO A 258 8.66 -36.36 -9.49
CA PRO A 258 8.10 -35.99 -8.18
C PRO A 258 9.07 -35.44 -7.12
N GLU A 259 8.45 -34.69 -6.18
CA GLU A 259 8.72 -34.42 -4.76
C GLU A 259 10.15 -34.47 -4.17
N VAL A 260 10.48 -33.44 -3.36
CA VAL A 260 10.76 -33.60 -1.90
C VAL A 260 10.35 -32.33 -1.15
N THR A 261 9.42 -32.47 -0.21
CA THR A 261 9.11 -31.50 0.85
C THR A 261 10.16 -31.53 1.96
N SER A 262 10.66 -30.35 2.36
CA SER A 262 11.25 -30.17 3.70
C SER A 262 10.65 -28.93 4.36
N SER A 263 9.68 -29.17 5.24
CA SER A 263 9.11 -28.21 6.17
C SER A 263 10.09 -27.94 7.30
N ILE A 264 10.54 -26.69 7.43
CA ILE A 264 11.17 -26.19 8.66
C ILE A 264 10.22 -25.18 9.28
N ASP A 265 9.54 -25.64 10.32
CA ASP A 265 8.76 -24.83 11.24
C ASP A 265 9.72 -23.97 12.08
N LEU A 266 9.68 -22.65 11.88
CA LEU A 266 10.29 -21.68 12.79
C LEU A 266 9.18 -20.82 13.39
N LYS A 267 8.68 -21.25 14.56
CA LYS A 267 8.00 -20.39 15.53
C LYS A 267 8.96 -19.27 15.91
N LEU A 268 8.70 -18.03 15.49
CA LEU A 268 9.32 -16.85 16.08
C LEU A 268 8.26 -15.91 16.65
N GLY A 269 8.52 -15.49 17.89
CA GLY A 269 7.61 -14.87 18.82
C GLY A 269 7.10 -13.49 18.43
N SER A 270 5.95 -13.18 19.01
CA SER A 270 5.03 -12.08 18.73
C SER A 270 5.40 -10.74 19.40
N THR A 271 6.64 -10.25 19.32
CA THR A 271 7.00 -8.99 19.99
C THR A 271 7.90 -8.06 19.17
N LEU A 272 7.52 -7.81 17.91
CA LEU A 272 8.06 -6.69 17.13
C LEU A 272 7.01 -6.01 16.23
N TYR A 273 5.73 -6.08 16.60
CA TYR A 273 4.63 -5.55 15.79
C TYR A 273 4.40 -4.03 15.91
N MET A 274 5.09 -3.34 16.83
CA MET A 274 4.84 -1.92 17.11
C MET A 274 5.97 -0.97 16.71
N ILE A 275 7.13 -1.47 16.24
CA ILE A 275 8.30 -0.61 15.96
C ILE A 275 8.40 -0.22 14.47
N LEU A 276 7.63 -0.84 13.58
CA LEU A 276 7.70 -0.58 12.13
C LEU A 276 6.33 -0.39 11.45
N SER A 277 5.29 -0.04 12.23
CA SER A 277 4.06 0.54 11.68
C SER A 277 4.06 2.03 11.85
#